data_AF-A0AB73R7Z5-F1
#
_entry.id   AF-A0AB73R7Z5-F1
#
_cell.length_a   1.000
_cell.length_b   1.000
_cell.length_c   1.000
_cell.angle_alpha   90.00
_cell.angle_beta   90.00
_cell.angle_gamma   90.00
#
_symmetry.space_group_name_H-M   'P 1'
#
loop_
_entity.id
_entity.type
_entity.pdbx_description
1 polymer ?
#
loop_
_entity_poly.entity_id
_entity_poly.type
_entity_poly.pdbx_seq_one_letter_code
_entity_poly.pdbx_strand_id
1 'polypeptide(L)' 'MMNQLKLNKQEHAVVIGTLIPLLGQDLVNERIDKQELESAIPVFNAMEDNTTPKQRREAMISLLDKIMDAFLESKE' A
#
# COMPACT_ATOMS: atom_id res chain seq x y z
N MET A 1 -9.51 -22.20 5.25
CA MET A 1 -9.84 -21.11 4.30
C MET A 1 -8.62 -20.22 4.28
N MET A 2 -7.91 -20.04 3.16
CA MET A 2 -6.76 -19.13 3.10
C MET A 2 -7.24 -17.73 3.50
N ASN A 3 -6.66 -17.12 4.53
CA ASN A 3 -6.90 -15.70 4.80
C ASN A 3 -6.35 -14.92 3.61
N GLN A 4 -7.22 -14.41 2.74
CA GLN A 4 -6.79 -13.47 1.72
C GLN A 4 -6.46 -12.15 2.39
N LEU A 5 -5.24 -11.66 2.19
CA LEU A 5 -4.79 -10.37 2.72
C LEU A 5 -5.72 -9.26 2.21
N LYS A 6 -6.49 -8.65 3.12
CA LYS A 6 -7.43 -7.57 2.80
C LYS A 6 -6.93 -6.26 3.40
N LEU A 7 -6.42 -5.39 2.53
CA LEU A 7 -5.96 -4.07 2.90
C LEU A 7 -7.08 -3.02 2.76
N ASN A 8 -7.11 -2.06 3.67
CA ASN A 8 -7.95 -0.87 3.57
C ASN A 8 -7.25 0.23 2.73
N LYS A 9 -7.93 1.34 2.45
CA LYS A 9 -7.36 2.41 1.60
C LYS A 9 -6.10 3.06 2.19
N GLN A 10 -6.01 3.22 3.50
CA GLN A 10 -4.82 3.79 4.16
C GLN A 10 -3.63 2.83 4.08
N GLU A 11 -3.88 1.53 4.28
CA GLU A 11 -2.87 0.48 4.13
C GLU A 11 -2.36 0.39 2.69
N HIS A 12 -3.24 0.48 1.68
CA HIS A 12 -2.83 0.57 0.29
C HIS A 12 -1.99 1.84 0.01
N ALA A 13 -2.40 2.99 0.56
CA ALA A 13 -1.64 4.23 0.42
C ALA A 13 -0.23 4.11 1.02
N VAL A 14 -0.09 3.45 2.18
CA VAL A 14 1.21 3.16 2.78
C VAL A 14 2.08 2.33 1.82
N VAL A 15 1.53 1.28 1.20
CA VAL A 15 2.27 0.45 0.23
C VAL A 15 2.72 1.28 -0.98
N ILE A 16 1.80 2.01 -1.60
CA ILE A 16 2.07 2.84 -2.79
C ILE A 16 3.12 3.91 -2.48
N GLY A 17 2.91 4.68 -1.41
CA GLY A 17 3.80 5.77 -0.98
C GLY A 17 5.17 5.30 -0.50
N THR A 18 5.34 4.00 -0.25
CA THR A 18 6.63 3.40 0.12
C THR A 18 7.34 2.78 -1.07
N LEU A 19 6.63 1.96 -1.87
CA LEU A 19 7.24 1.15 -2.92
C LEU A 19 7.55 1.94 -4.18
N ILE A 20 6.70 2.90 -4.59
CA ILE A 20 6.95 3.68 -5.81
C ILE A 20 8.25 4.50 -5.68
N PRO A 21 8.48 5.26 -4.59
CA PRO A 21 9.74 5.98 -4.43
C PRO A 21 10.94 5.04 -4.28
N LEU A 22 10.77 3.88 -3.63
CA LEU A 22 11.83 2.91 -3.41
C LEU A 22 12.31 2.24 -4.72
N LEU A 23 11.38 1.89 -5.60
CA LEU A 23 11.68 1.22 -6.87
C LEU A 23 12.05 2.20 -7.99
N GLY A 24 11.64 3.46 -7.86
CA GLY A 24 11.81 4.49 -8.88
C GLY A 24 10.68 4.48 -9.91
N GLN A 25 10.34 5.66 -10.42
CA GLN A 25 9.21 5.83 -11.33
C GLN A 25 9.41 5.13 -12.67
N ASP A 26 10.64 5.07 -13.19
CA ASP A 26 10.93 4.43 -14.48
C ASP A 26 10.60 2.94 -14.44
N LEU A 27 11.11 2.21 -13.44
CA LEU A 27 10.86 0.78 -13.27
C LEU A 27 9.38 0.48 -13.02
N VAL A 28 8.69 1.35 -12.27
CA VAL A 28 7.26 1.22 -11.98
C VAL A 28 6.43 1.42 -13.26
N ASN A 29 6.73 2.45 -14.06
CA ASN A 29 6.03 2.73 -15.31
C ASN A 29 6.26 1.67 -16.40
N GLU A 30 7.37 0.93 -16.35
CA GLU A 30 7.64 -0.19 -17.26
C GLU A 30 6.81 -1.45 -16.94
N ARG A 31 6.41 -1.62 -15.68
CA ARG A 31 5.85 -2.90 -15.16
C ARG A 31 4.39 -2.80 -14.73
N ILE A 32 3.91 -1.60 -14.46
CA ILE A 32 2.53 -1.33 -14.06
C ILE A 32 1.90 -0.44 -15.13
N ASP A 33 0.61 -0.69 -15.42
CA ASP A 33 -0.10 0.12 -16.39
C ASP A 33 -0.11 1.60 -15.98
N LYS A 34 0.28 2.45 -16.93
CA LYS A 34 0.44 3.87 -16.68
C LYS A 34 -0.89 4.55 -16.37
N GLN A 35 -1.99 4.13 -17.01
CA GLN A 35 -3.31 4.70 -16.77
C GLN A 35 -3.82 4.30 -15.38
N GLU A 36 -3.53 3.09 -14.91
CA GLU A 36 -3.79 2.67 -13.54
C GLU A 36 -3.04 3.52 -12.52
N LEU A 37 -1.73 3.75 -12.72
CA LEU A 37 -0.92 4.61 -11.86
C LEU A 37 -1.46 6.05 -11.82
N GLU A 38 -1.73 6.63 -12.98
CA GLU A 38 -2.29 7.99 -13.08
C GLU A 38 -3.66 8.09 -12.38
N SER A 39 -4.50 7.07 -12.51
CA SER A 39 -5.81 7.02 -11.83
C SER A 39 -5.72 6.89 -10.31
N ALA A 40 -4.62 6.34 -9.80
CA ALA A 40 -4.39 6.18 -8.37
C ALA A 40 -3.91 7.47 -7.69
N ILE A 41 -3.28 8.40 -8.44
CA ILE A 41 -2.72 9.65 -7.89
C ILE A 41 -3.77 10.49 -7.14
N PRO A 42 -4.97 10.78 -7.69
CA PRO A 42 -5.96 11.60 -6.98
C PRO A 42 -6.44 10.93 -5.69
N VAL A 43 -6.59 9.61 -5.70
CA VAL A 43 -7.01 8.84 -4.52
C VAL A 43 -5.91 8.87 -3.46
N PHE A 44 -4.66 8.65 -3.85
CA PHE A 44 -3.51 8.70 -2.94
C PHE A 44 -3.36 10.09 -2.31
N ASN A 45 -3.39 11.15 -3.12
CA ASN A 45 -3.26 12.53 -2.64
C ASN A 45 -4.38 12.90 -1.66
N ALA A 46 -5.64 12.59 -2.01
CA ALA A 46 -6.76 12.83 -1.10
C ALA A 46 -6.62 12.04 0.22
N MET A 47 -6.02 10.85 0.20
CA MET A 47 -5.77 10.09 1.41
C MET A 47 -4.64 10.71 2.25
N GLU A 48 -3.53 11.14 1.65
CA GLU A 48 -2.44 11.81 2.36
C GLU A 48 -2.90 13.14 2.98
N ASP A 49 -3.65 13.96 2.23
CA ASP A 49 -4.14 15.27 2.70
C ASP A 49 -5.09 15.16 3.91
N ASN A 50 -5.88 14.08 3.98
CA ASN A 50 -6.89 13.88 5.03
C ASN A 50 -6.42 12.97 6.19
N THR A 51 -5.18 12.46 6.13
CA THR A 51 -4.67 11.51 7.15
C THR A 51 -3.69 12.21 8.09
N THR A 52 -4.00 12.18 9.39
CA THR A 52 -3.07 12.70 10.40
C THR A 52 -1.83 11.80 10.55
N PRO A 53 -0.69 12.34 11.03
CA PRO A 53 0.50 11.52 11.30
C PRO A 53 0.24 10.33 12.24
N LYS A 54 -0.69 10.47 13.19
CA LYS A 54 -1.09 9.39 14.10
C LYS A 54 -1.82 8.27 13.35
N GLN A 55 -2.83 8.60 12.55
CA GLN A 55 -3.59 7.63 11.75
C GLN A 55 -2.69 6.91 10.74
N ARG A 56 -1.75 7.63 10.11
CA ARG A 56 -0.76 7.01 9.22
C ARG A 56 0.09 5.97 9.96
N ARG A 57 0.53 6.27 11.19
CA ARG A 57 1.30 5.32 12.01
C ARG A 57 0.47 4.09 12.37
N GLU A 58 -0.78 4.27 12.75
CA GLU A 58 -1.69 3.16 13.05
C GLU A 58 -1.93 2.29 11.80
N ALA A 59 -2.10 2.89 10.62
CA ALA A 59 -2.22 2.18 9.36
C ALA A 59 -0.95 1.39 9.00
N MET A 60 0.24 1.95 9.24
CA MET A 60 1.51 1.23 9.04
C MET A 60 1.63 0.01 9.97
N ILE A 61 1.27 0.15 11.24
CA ILE A 61 1.30 -0.96 12.21
C ILE A 61 0.29 -2.04 11.81
N SER A 62 -0.95 -1.65 11.48
CA SER A 62 -2.00 -2.58 11.02
C SER A 62 -1.62 -3.31 9.73
N LEU A 63 -1.01 -2.61 8.77
CA LEU A 63 -0.49 -3.23 7.55
C LEU A 63 0.57 -4.29 7.87
N LEU A 64 1.53 -3.96 8.74
CA LEU A 64 2.59 -4.89 9.12
C LEU A 64 2.04 -6.14 9.81
N ASP A 65 1.10 -5.98 10.74
CA ASP A 65 0.43 -7.08 11.44
C ASP A 65 -0.21 -8.06 10.45
N LYS A 66 -1.03 -7.53 9.53
CA LYS A 66 -1.69 -8.35 8.48
C LYS A 66 -0.71 -9.03 7.54
N ILE A 67 0.37 -8.35 7.15
CA ILE A 67 1.40 -8.93 6.29
C ILE A 67 2.11 -10.06 7.04
N MET A 68 2.44 -9.87 8.32
CA MET A 68 3.09 -10.89 9.14
C MET A 68 2.21 -12.12 9.31
N ASP A 69 0.92 -11.94 9.59
CA ASP A 69 -0.04 -13.03 9.66
C ASP A 69 -0.10 -13.79 8.33
N ALA A 70 -0.28 -13.09 7.21
CA ALA A 70 -0.33 -13.70 5.89
C ALA A 70 0.97 -14.45 5.53
N PHE A 71 2.12 -13.86 5.84
CA PHE A 71 3.44 -14.44 5.56
C PHE A 71 3.74 -15.68 6.42
N LEU A 72 3.32 -15.69 7.68
CA LEU A 72 3.54 -16.81 8.59
C LEU A 72 2.49 -17.93 8.42
N GLU A 73 1.28 -17.59 7.98
CA GLU A 73 0.25 -18.57 7.59
C GLU A 73 0.59 -19.26 6.26
N SER A 74 1.31 -18.58 5.36
CA SER A 74 1.95 -19.20 4.20
C SER A 74 3.19 -20.01 4.61
N LYS A 75 3.01 -21.04 5.45
CA LYS A 75 4.01 -22.11 5.58
C LYS A 75 3.88 -23.04 4.38
N GLU A 76 4.80 -22.90 3.43
CA GLU A 76 5.33 -24.07 2.69
C GLU A 76 6.25 -24.90 3.60
#